data_AF-A0A351FYU6-F1
#
_entry.id   AF-A0A351FYU6-F1
#
_cell.length_a   1.000
_cell.length_b   1.000
_cell.length_c   1.000
_cell.angle_alpha   90.00
_cell.angle_beta   90.00
_cell.angle_gamma   90.00
#
_symmetry.space_group_name_H-M   'P 1'
#
loop_
_entity.id
_entity.type
_entity.pdbx_description
1 polymer ?
#
loop_
_entity_poly.entity_id
_entity_poly.type
_entity_poly.pdbx_seq_one_letter_code
_entity_poly.pdbx_strand_id
1 'polypeptide(L)'
;MSDPLQYRRYRAPQNHGEALILPELTDAGSLLAQQPLAIEMLGRSLTALQTETRQRVLELAYQTTRQYRDIAVPSANLPIVMSGHQPQLFHPGVWFKNFVLSGLGERYRANAINLVIDNDLCRTPAIRIPSGTLDSPHTTSLAYDASSEPLPYEERHILDRSCLDSFADRTTQALTDLIPNPLIRQWWETTASLRQRATHVGTYLAQARHHLEGELGLRTWEIPLSQVCDTTGFHYFCATMLEDAARLQTIYNASLATYRAVNRVRSPLHPVPDLVTEGEWQEVPFWIWSEQNPQRRRLYARRTRTALHLTDLQQTELRLPAVSSEQIPTALRDVRDQGYKIRPRALMTTMFARLFLCETFIHGIGGGKYDQVTDAIIQRFFKIAPPPFTVVTTTWLL
;
A
#
# COMPACT_ATOMS: atom_id res chain seq x y z
N MET A 1 12.58 22.95 -20.78
CA MET A 1 13.20 21.61 -20.68
C MET A 1 12.10 20.62 -21.00
N SER A 2 12.31 19.82 -22.04
CA SER A 2 11.37 18.81 -22.54
C SER A 2 10.90 17.89 -21.42
N ASP A 3 9.59 17.70 -21.32
CA ASP A 3 8.95 16.71 -20.48
C ASP A 3 8.75 15.44 -21.34
N PRO A 4 9.53 14.35 -21.18
CA PRO A 4 9.18 13.10 -21.81
C PRO A 4 8.79 12.09 -20.72
N LEU A 5 7.98 12.49 -19.73
CA LEU A 5 7.19 11.49 -19.02
C LEU A 5 6.21 10.88 -20.03
N GLN A 6 6.66 9.78 -20.65
CA GLN A 6 5.85 9.05 -21.60
C GLN A 6 4.74 8.34 -20.82
N TYR A 7 3.55 8.91 -20.86
CA TYR A 7 2.41 8.28 -20.20
C TYR A 7 2.04 6.98 -20.91
N ARG A 8 2.05 5.88 -20.16
CA ARG A 8 1.73 4.53 -20.64
C ARG A 8 0.28 4.19 -20.34
N ARG A 9 -0.38 3.62 -21.35
CA ARG A 9 -1.74 3.12 -21.22
C ARG A 9 -1.71 1.64 -20.82
N TYR A 10 -2.16 1.36 -19.61
CA TYR A 10 -2.32 -0.02 -19.12
C TYR A 10 -3.76 -0.50 -19.32
N ARG A 11 -3.92 -1.71 -19.88
CA ARG A 11 -5.21 -2.39 -20.06
C ARG A 11 -5.09 -3.82 -19.59
N ALA A 12 -6.13 -4.31 -18.92
CA ALA A 12 -6.19 -5.72 -18.56
C ALA A 12 -6.25 -6.54 -19.85
N PRO A 13 -5.59 -7.72 -19.91
CA PRO A 13 -5.81 -8.67 -20.98
C PRO A 13 -7.28 -9.06 -21.10
N GLN A 14 -7.73 -9.44 -22.30
CA GLN A 14 -9.15 -9.70 -22.54
C GLN A 14 -9.50 -11.18 -22.39
N ASN A 15 -8.56 -12.07 -22.70
CA ASN A 15 -8.85 -13.50 -22.74
C ASN A 15 -8.41 -14.21 -21.45
N HIS A 16 -9.06 -15.35 -21.18
CA HIS A 16 -8.73 -16.22 -20.07
C HIS A 16 -7.26 -16.69 -20.17
N GLY A 17 -6.52 -16.59 -19.05
CA GLY A 17 -5.13 -17.03 -18.95
C GLY A 17 -4.09 -16.03 -19.46
N GLU A 18 -4.51 -14.91 -20.05
CA GLU A 18 -3.58 -13.88 -20.51
C GLU A 18 -3.05 -13.04 -19.35
N ALA A 19 -1.80 -12.59 -19.49
CA ALA A 19 -1.13 -11.73 -18.53
C ALA A 19 -0.54 -10.48 -19.21
N LEU A 20 -0.56 -9.37 -18.48
CA LEU A 20 0.20 -8.17 -18.79
C LEU A 20 1.35 -8.08 -17.80
N ILE A 21 2.57 -7.91 -18.28
CA ILE A 21 3.76 -7.67 -17.47
C ILE A 21 4.58 -6.59 -18.17
N LEU A 22 4.70 -5.40 -17.58
CA LEU A 22 5.39 -4.27 -18.19
C LEU A 22 6.26 -3.49 -17.18
N PRO A 23 7.57 -3.29 -17.42
CA PRO A 23 8.35 -3.90 -18.51
C PRO A 23 8.42 -5.43 -18.40
N GLU A 24 8.81 -6.10 -19.49
CA GLU A 24 9.04 -7.55 -19.45
C GLU A 24 10.13 -7.89 -18.42
N LEU A 25 9.94 -8.99 -17.68
CA LEU A 25 10.82 -9.37 -16.57
C LEU A 25 12.09 -10.11 -17.00
N THR A 26 12.24 -10.39 -18.29
CA THR A 26 13.43 -11.03 -18.87
C THR A 26 14.71 -10.24 -18.55
N ASP A 27 14.61 -8.91 -18.41
CA ASP A 27 15.70 -8.00 -18.05
C ASP A 27 15.65 -7.47 -16.61
N ALA A 28 14.88 -8.09 -15.71
CA ALA A 28 14.67 -7.55 -14.36
C ALA A 28 15.95 -7.43 -13.51
N GLY A 29 17.07 -8.03 -13.91
CA GLY A 29 18.39 -7.76 -13.30
C GLY A 29 18.80 -6.29 -13.41
N SER A 30 18.42 -5.60 -14.49
CA SER A 30 18.63 -4.15 -14.64
C SER A 30 17.75 -3.33 -13.69
N LEU A 31 16.56 -3.83 -13.33
CA LEU A 31 15.67 -3.18 -12.36
C LEU A 31 16.22 -3.25 -10.93
N LEU A 32 17.03 -4.27 -10.65
CA LEU A 32 17.67 -4.48 -9.34
C LEU A 32 19.00 -3.73 -9.19
N ALA A 33 19.58 -3.28 -10.30
CA ALA A 33 20.79 -2.47 -10.31
C ALA A 33 20.45 -0.99 -10.08
N GLN A 34 20.06 -0.63 -8.85
CA GLN A 34 19.86 0.78 -8.49
C GLN A 34 21.20 1.47 -8.23
N GLN A 35 21.35 2.67 -8.78
CA GLN A 35 22.44 3.59 -8.44
C GLN A 35 22.09 4.34 -7.15
N PRO A 36 23.08 4.66 -6.29
CA PRO A 36 22.86 5.51 -5.12
C PRO A 36 22.22 6.83 -5.53
N LEU A 37 21.12 7.20 -4.85
CA LEU A 37 20.44 8.45 -5.08
C LEU A 37 21.08 9.54 -4.22
N ALA A 38 21.65 10.57 -4.86
CA ALA A 38 22.22 11.73 -4.18
C ALA A 38 21.12 12.67 -3.68
N ILE A 39 20.37 12.23 -2.66
CA ILE A 39 19.33 13.02 -1.98
C ILE A 39 19.73 13.19 -0.52
N GLU A 40 19.68 14.44 -0.05
CA GLU A 40 19.76 14.79 1.37
C GLU A 40 18.34 15.09 1.90
N MET A 41 18.01 14.54 3.06
CA MET A 41 16.74 14.74 3.75
C MET A 41 17.03 15.19 5.17
N LEU A 42 16.84 16.48 5.44
CA LEU A 42 16.97 17.08 6.78
C LEU A 42 18.32 16.73 7.44
N GLY A 43 19.42 16.93 6.71
CA GLY A 43 20.79 16.71 7.20
C GLY A 43 21.28 15.25 7.16
N ARG A 44 20.49 14.32 6.61
CA ARG A 44 20.91 12.92 6.40
C ARG A 44 20.79 12.51 4.94
N SER A 45 21.78 11.74 4.46
CA SER A 45 21.72 11.14 3.14
C SER A 45 20.63 10.06 3.07
N LEU A 46 19.95 10.00 1.91
CA LEU A 46 18.95 8.98 1.65
C LEU A 46 19.52 7.57 1.75
N THR A 47 20.76 7.35 1.31
CA THR A 47 21.44 6.03 1.42
C THR A 47 21.55 5.56 2.88
N ALA A 48 21.89 6.45 3.81
CA ALA A 48 21.97 6.12 5.23
C ALA A 48 20.58 5.77 5.79
N LEU A 49 19.56 6.57 5.44
CA LEU A 49 18.18 6.33 5.84
C LEU A 49 17.62 5.03 5.24
N GLN A 50 17.92 4.73 3.97
CA GLN A 50 17.56 3.47 3.29
C GLN A 50 18.15 2.28 4.04
N THR A 51 19.44 2.32 4.39
CA THR A 51 20.12 1.22 5.08
C THR A 51 19.44 0.89 6.41
N GLU A 52 19.25 1.91 7.26
CA GLU A 52 18.59 1.77 8.56
C GLU A 52 17.15 1.26 8.40
N THR A 53 16.40 1.84 7.47
CA THR A 53 14.98 1.52 7.27
C THR A 53 14.78 0.12 6.70
N ARG A 54 15.59 -0.28 5.72
CA ARG A 54 15.50 -1.61 5.10
C ARG A 54 15.87 -2.70 6.09
N GLN A 55 16.89 -2.49 6.92
CA GLN A 55 17.22 -3.43 7.99
C GLN A 55 16.03 -3.63 8.93
N ARG A 56 15.39 -2.54 9.38
CA ARG A 56 14.23 -2.62 10.26
C ARG A 56 13.01 -3.26 9.57
N VAL A 57 12.76 -2.96 8.30
CA VAL A 57 11.66 -3.55 7.53
C VAL A 57 11.85 -5.05 7.33
N LEU A 58 13.06 -5.53 7.03
CA LEU A 58 13.35 -6.96 6.91
C LEU A 58 13.09 -7.69 8.24
N GLU A 59 13.51 -7.08 9.35
CA GLU A 59 13.26 -7.63 10.69
C GLU A 59 11.76 -7.71 10.99
N LEU A 60 11.01 -6.62 10.77
CA LEU A 60 9.57 -6.56 11.00
C LEU A 60 8.77 -7.49 10.09
N ALA A 61 9.18 -7.63 8.82
CA ALA A 61 8.55 -8.53 7.86
C ALA A 61 8.76 -9.99 8.27
N TYR A 62 9.97 -10.35 8.73
CA TYR A 62 10.26 -11.65 9.31
C TYR A 62 9.43 -11.90 10.57
N GLN A 63 9.47 -10.96 11.53
CA GLN A 63 8.75 -11.06 12.80
C GLN A 63 7.24 -11.17 12.62
N THR A 64 6.66 -10.46 11.65
CA THR A 64 5.24 -10.52 11.37
C THR A 64 4.87 -11.85 10.72
N THR A 65 5.61 -12.25 9.68
CA THR A 65 5.27 -13.44 8.89
C THR A 65 5.46 -14.73 9.68
N ARG A 66 6.53 -14.83 10.48
CA ARG A 66 6.84 -16.03 11.28
C ARG A 66 5.79 -16.35 12.35
N GLN A 67 4.85 -15.45 12.62
CA GLN A 67 3.79 -15.69 13.61
C GLN A 67 2.76 -16.71 13.12
N TYR A 68 2.65 -16.93 11.81
CA TYR A 68 1.60 -17.76 11.22
C TYR A 68 2.11 -18.66 10.09
N ARG A 69 3.39 -18.57 9.72
CA ARG A 69 3.98 -19.32 8.62
C ARG A 69 5.45 -19.62 8.88
N ASP A 70 5.90 -20.81 8.51
CA ASP A 70 7.33 -21.15 8.48
C ASP A 70 8.00 -20.51 7.24
N ILE A 71 9.06 -19.74 7.48
CA ILE A 71 9.72 -18.91 6.48
C ILE A 71 11.20 -18.73 6.82
N ALA A 72 12.02 -18.56 5.78
CA ALA A 72 13.43 -18.26 5.94
C ALA A 72 13.66 -16.85 6.53
N VAL A 73 14.80 -16.67 7.19
CA VAL A 73 15.28 -15.37 7.62
C VAL A 73 15.68 -14.56 6.37
N PRO A 74 15.18 -13.33 6.19
CA PRO A 74 15.58 -12.48 5.07
C PRO A 74 17.05 -12.04 5.21
N SER A 75 17.70 -11.77 4.08
CA SER A 75 19.12 -11.37 4.06
C SER A 75 19.26 -9.88 3.78
N ALA A 76 19.93 -9.15 4.67
CA ALA A 76 20.21 -7.73 4.47
C ALA A 76 21.13 -7.43 3.27
N ASN A 77 21.86 -8.44 2.77
CA ASN A 77 22.77 -8.31 1.63
C ASN A 77 22.09 -8.53 0.27
N LEU A 78 20.80 -8.88 0.26
CA LEU A 78 20.03 -9.13 -0.96
C LEU A 78 19.11 -7.94 -1.25
N PRO A 79 18.84 -7.64 -2.53
CA PRO A 79 17.89 -6.58 -2.89
C PRO A 79 16.49 -6.93 -2.40
N ILE A 80 15.63 -5.93 -2.29
CA ILE A 80 14.23 -6.04 -1.91
C ILE A 80 13.38 -5.77 -3.16
N VAL A 81 12.50 -6.71 -3.48
CA VAL A 81 11.41 -6.52 -4.45
C VAL A 81 10.12 -6.41 -3.66
N MET A 82 9.30 -5.39 -3.96
CA MET A 82 8.05 -5.18 -3.24
C MET A 82 6.82 -5.23 -4.13
N SER A 83 5.72 -5.73 -3.58
CA SER A 83 4.36 -5.47 -4.06
C SER A 83 3.57 -4.89 -2.89
N GLY A 84 2.31 -4.54 -3.11
CA GLY A 84 1.41 -4.23 -2.02
C GLY A 84 -0.05 -4.17 -2.42
N HIS A 85 -0.94 -4.44 -1.48
CA HIS A 85 -2.38 -4.29 -1.66
C HIS A 85 -3.10 -4.18 -0.31
N GLN A 86 -4.32 -3.65 -0.31
CA GLN A 86 -5.22 -3.67 0.85
C GLN A 86 -5.44 -5.12 1.31
N PRO A 87 -5.61 -5.39 2.63
CA PRO A 87 -5.83 -6.73 3.17
C PRO A 87 -7.24 -7.26 2.86
N GLN A 88 -7.45 -7.64 1.60
CA GLN A 88 -8.71 -8.14 1.07
C GLN A 88 -8.51 -9.51 0.43
N LEU A 89 -9.64 -10.16 0.09
CA LEU A 89 -9.63 -11.31 -0.80
C LEU A 89 -9.37 -10.85 -2.23
N PHE A 90 -8.32 -11.38 -2.85
CA PHE A 90 -7.85 -10.88 -4.14
C PHE A 90 -8.59 -11.54 -5.30
N HIS A 91 -9.02 -10.72 -6.26
CA HIS A 91 -9.34 -11.23 -7.58
C HIS A 91 -8.04 -11.62 -8.32
N PRO A 92 -8.11 -12.50 -9.36
CA PRO A 92 -6.92 -13.06 -10.00
C PRO A 92 -5.92 -12.01 -10.48
N GLY A 93 -6.39 -10.91 -11.07
CA GLY A 93 -5.54 -9.83 -11.56
C GLY A 93 -4.71 -9.11 -10.50
N VAL A 94 -5.14 -9.08 -9.23
CA VAL A 94 -4.34 -8.57 -8.10
C VAL A 94 -3.50 -9.69 -7.50
N TRP A 95 -4.07 -10.89 -7.37
CA TRP A 95 -3.38 -12.03 -6.75
C TRP A 95 -2.13 -12.44 -7.53
N PHE A 96 -2.18 -12.35 -8.86
CA PHE A 96 -1.06 -12.64 -9.76
C PHE A 96 0.22 -11.84 -9.43
N LYS A 97 0.09 -10.65 -8.84
CA LYS A 97 1.26 -9.87 -8.39
C LYS A 97 2.11 -10.64 -7.39
N ASN A 98 1.50 -11.44 -6.52
CA ASN A 98 2.21 -12.19 -5.48
C ASN A 98 2.98 -13.38 -6.08
N PHE A 99 2.44 -14.01 -7.14
CA PHE A 99 3.15 -15.03 -7.91
C PHE A 99 4.36 -14.43 -8.61
N VAL A 100 4.19 -13.29 -9.28
CA VAL A 100 5.31 -12.57 -9.93
C VAL A 100 6.34 -12.15 -8.89
N LEU A 101 5.91 -11.58 -7.76
CA LEU A 101 6.78 -11.16 -6.67
C LEU A 101 7.64 -12.34 -6.15
N SER A 102 7.01 -13.47 -5.85
CA SER A 102 7.71 -14.69 -5.42
C SER A 102 8.70 -15.18 -6.49
N GLY A 103 8.27 -15.25 -7.75
CA GLY A 103 9.11 -15.71 -8.85
C GLY A 103 10.33 -14.81 -9.08
N LEU A 104 10.20 -13.49 -8.88
CA LEU A 104 11.34 -12.56 -8.93
C LEU A 104 12.28 -12.75 -7.74
N GLY A 105 11.74 -12.97 -6.54
CA GLY A 105 12.52 -13.28 -5.35
C GLY A 105 13.43 -14.50 -5.56
N GLU A 106 12.87 -15.57 -6.12
CA GLU A 106 13.62 -16.79 -6.43
C GLU A 106 14.64 -16.59 -7.55
N ARG A 107 14.20 -16.06 -8.71
CA ARG A 107 15.04 -15.92 -9.91
C ARG A 107 16.26 -15.01 -9.69
N TYR A 108 16.10 -13.95 -8.91
CA TYR A 108 17.15 -12.94 -8.70
C TYR A 108 17.76 -12.95 -7.31
N ARG A 109 17.41 -13.93 -6.46
CA ARG A 109 17.83 -14.00 -5.06
C ARG A 109 17.55 -12.69 -4.33
N ALA A 110 16.30 -12.25 -4.35
CA ALA A 110 15.85 -11.03 -3.71
C ALA A 110 14.88 -11.32 -2.54
N ASN A 111 14.85 -10.41 -1.57
CA ASN A 111 13.83 -10.42 -0.52
C ASN A 111 12.49 -9.97 -1.13
N ALA A 112 11.56 -10.90 -1.33
CA ALA A 112 10.25 -10.66 -1.91
C ALA A 112 9.23 -10.29 -0.82
N ILE A 113 8.87 -9.01 -0.70
CA ILE A 113 8.03 -8.49 0.39
C ILE A 113 6.72 -7.94 -0.16
N ASN A 114 5.58 -8.40 0.37
CA ASN A 114 4.28 -7.82 0.09
C ASN A 114 3.87 -6.86 1.22
N LEU A 115 3.69 -5.58 0.88
CA LEU A 115 3.18 -4.54 1.78
C LEU A 115 1.66 -4.67 1.94
N VAL A 116 1.21 -4.94 3.16
CA VAL A 116 -0.22 -4.96 3.48
C VAL A 116 -0.68 -3.53 3.73
N ILE A 117 -1.50 -2.97 2.83
CA ILE A 117 -1.97 -1.58 2.88
C ILE A 117 -3.15 -1.47 3.85
N ASP A 118 -2.84 -1.59 5.14
CA ASP A 118 -3.80 -1.63 6.25
C ASP A 118 -4.28 -0.24 6.70
N ASN A 119 -3.67 0.83 6.21
CA ASN A 119 -4.14 2.20 6.41
C ASN A 119 -5.35 2.57 5.53
N ASP A 120 -5.79 1.67 4.64
CA ASP A 120 -6.95 1.92 3.79
C ASP A 120 -8.27 1.49 4.42
N LEU A 121 -9.36 2.11 3.98
CA LEU A 121 -10.67 1.93 4.61
C LEU A 121 -11.29 0.59 4.24
N CYS A 122 -11.75 -0.14 5.26
CA CYS A 122 -12.71 -1.22 5.09
C CYS A 122 -14.10 -0.61 4.89
N ARG A 123 -14.50 -0.40 3.64
CA ARG A 123 -15.81 0.21 3.30
C ARG A 123 -16.95 -0.80 3.32
N THR A 124 -16.68 -2.02 2.87
CA THR A 124 -17.68 -3.07 2.75
C THR A 124 -17.02 -4.38 3.14
N PRO A 125 -17.37 -4.96 4.29
CA PRO A 125 -16.84 -6.24 4.73
C PRO A 125 -17.54 -7.41 4.03
N ALA A 126 -17.59 -7.36 2.70
CA ALA A 126 -18.26 -8.35 1.86
C ALA A 126 -17.52 -8.55 0.53
N ILE A 127 -17.76 -9.69 -0.10
CA ILE A 127 -17.33 -9.94 -1.48
C ILE A 127 -18.54 -10.15 -2.39
N ARG A 128 -18.34 -9.93 -3.69
CA ARG A 128 -19.29 -10.32 -4.72
C ARG A 128 -18.89 -11.69 -5.26
N ILE A 129 -19.82 -12.62 -5.29
CA ILE A 129 -19.61 -13.97 -5.81
C ILE A 129 -20.70 -14.33 -6.83
N PRO A 130 -20.41 -15.23 -7.78
CA PRO A 130 -21.46 -15.80 -8.62
C PRO A 130 -22.40 -16.68 -7.77
N SER A 131 -23.65 -16.77 -8.18
CA SER A 131 -24.68 -17.61 -7.58
C SER A 131 -25.79 -17.91 -8.60
N GLY A 132 -26.79 -18.70 -8.20
CA GLY A 132 -27.79 -19.26 -9.10
C GLY A 132 -27.28 -20.51 -9.81
N THR A 133 -27.90 -20.85 -10.93
CA THR A 133 -27.57 -22.04 -11.74
C THR A 133 -26.83 -21.66 -13.02
N LEU A 134 -26.31 -22.66 -13.75
CA LEU A 134 -25.70 -22.45 -15.07
C LEU A 134 -26.64 -21.76 -16.07
N ASP A 135 -27.95 -22.01 -15.98
CA ASP A 135 -28.96 -21.44 -16.88
C ASP A 135 -29.39 -20.02 -16.48
N SER A 136 -29.21 -19.65 -15.21
CA SER A 136 -29.62 -18.35 -14.67
C SER A 136 -28.59 -17.80 -13.67
N PRO A 137 -27.34 -17.54 -14.10
CA PRO A 137 -26.29 -17.05 -13.23
C PRO A 137 -26.57 -15.59 -12.84
N HIS A 138 -26.31 -15.27 -11.58
CA HIS A 138 -26.36 -13.90 -11.08
C HIS A 138 -25.23 -13.66 -10.08
N THR A 139 -25.05 -12.40 -9.66
CA THR A 139 -24.09 -12.07 -8.61
C THR A 139 -24.82 -11.78 -7.31
N THR A 140 -24.34 -12.35 -6.21
CA THR A 140 -24.77 -11.98 -4.86
C THR A 140 -23.60 -11.40 -4.06
N SER A 141 -23.91 -10.65 -3.00
CA SER A 141 -22.92 -10.13 -2.07
C SER A 141 -22.98 -10.91 -0.76
N LEU A 142 -21.84 -11.46 -0.34
CA LEU A 142 -21.72 -12.15 0.95
C LEU A 142 -20.77 -11.40 1.86
N ALA A 143 -21.31 -10.99 3.02
CA ALA A 143 -20.54 -10.38 4.09
C ALA A 143 -19.68 -11.42 4.81
N TYR A 144 -18.43 -11.07 5.13
CA TYR A 144 -17.55 -11.82 6.02
C TYR A 144 -17.48 -11.21 7.43
N ASP A 145 -18.05 -10.02 7.65
CA ASP A 145 -18.15 -9.37 8.95
C ASP A 145 -19.33 -8.36 8.96
N ALA A 146 -19.72 -7.83 10.12
CA ALA A 146 -20.80 -6.84 10.22
C ALA A 146 -20.39 -5.48 9.62
N SER A 147 -21.35 -4.75 9.06
CA SER A 147 -21.10 -3.40 8.53
C SER A 147 -20.84 -2.40 9.65
N SER A 148 -20.00 -1.41 9.37
CA SER A 148 -19.67 -0.30 10.27
C SER A 148 -19.35 0.96 9.47
N GLU A 149 -19.15 2.07 10.16
CA GLU A 149 -18.45 3.22 9.58
C GLU A 149 -17.11 2.77 8.97
N PRO A 150 -16.70 3.30 7.80
CA PRO A 150 -15.44 2.94 7.17
C PRO A 150 -14.25 3.37 8.03
N LEU A 151 -13.56 2.39 8.61
CA LEU A 151 -12.32 2.58 9.37
C LEU A 151 -11.12 2.00 8.59
N PRO A 152 -9.90 2.53 8.80
CA PRO A 152 -8.68 1.87 8.32
C PRO A 152 -8.65 0.40 8.78
N TYR A 153 -8.14 -0.51 7.95
CA TYR A 153 -8.00 -1.92 8.34
C TYR A 153 -7.16 -2.12 9.60
N GLU A 154 -6.19 -1.23 9.86
CA GLU A 154 -5.38 -1.22 11.09
C GLU A 154 -6.19 -0.88 12.36
N GLU A 155 -7.40 -0.34 12.22
CA GLU A 155 -8.35 -0.01 13.31
C GLU A 155 -9.62 -0.87 13.27
N ARG A 156 -9.79 -1.69 12.23
CA ARG A 156 -11.06 -2.38 11.97
C ARG A 156 -11.11 -3.74 12.68
N HIS A 157 -11.50 -3.70 13.95
CA HIS A 157 -11.77 -4.88 14.78
C HIS A 157 -12.87 -5.75 14.20
N ILE A 158 -12.77 -7.07 14.30
CA ILE A 158 -13.85 -8.00 13.93
C ILE A 158 -15.09 -7.71 14.80
N LEU A 159 -16.25 -7.49 14.18
CA LEU A 159 -17.49 -7.09 14.87
C LEU A 159 -18.48 -8.23 15.05
N ASP A 160 -18.52 -9.17 14.09
CA ASP A 160 -19.38 -10.33 14.11
C ASP A 160 -18.58 -11.59 13.78
N ARG A 161 -18.11 -12.26 14.84
CA ARG A 161 -17.37 -13.51 14.72
C ARG A 161 -18.21 -14.63 14.10
N SER A 162 -19.51 -14.68 14.37
CA SER A 162 -20.38 -15.71 13.82
C SER A 162 -20.54 -15.59 12.30
N CYS A 163 -20.61 -14.36 11.79
CA CYS A 163 -20.61 -14.05 10.36
C CYS A 163 -19.30 -14.48 9.70
N LEU A 164 -18.16 -14.21 10.35
CA LEU A 164 -16.83 -14.58 9.86
C LEU A 164 -16.59 -16.10 9.88
N ASP A 165 -17.02 -16.77 10.95
CA ASP A 165 -16.88 -18.22 11.11
C ASP A 165 -17.71 -18.98 10.06
N SER A 166 -18.96 -18.55 9.82
CA SER A 166 -19.86 -19.16 8.83
C SER A 166 -19.61 -18.75 7.37
N PHE A 167 -18.63 -17.88 7.11
CA PHE A 167 -18.43 -17.28 5.78
C PHE A 167 -18.15 -18.32 4.69
N ALA A 168 -17.34 -19.34 4.97
CA ALA A 168 -17.02 -20.38 4.01
C ALA A 168 -18.22 -21.27 3.66
N ASP A 169 -19.05 -21.62 4.64
CA ASP A 169 -20.25 -22.41 4.44
C ASP A 169 -21.26 -21.67 3.57
N ARG A 170 -21.53 -20.40 3.91
CA ARG A 170 -22.43 -19.54 3.14
C ARG A 170 -21.92 -19.32 1.71
N THR A 171 -20.61 -19.13 1.55
CA THR A 171 -19.99 -19.01 0.22
C THR A 171 -20.11 -20.31 -0.57
N THR A 172 -19.87 -21.45 0.05
CA THR A 172 -20.00 -22.76 -0.61
C THR A 172 -21.43 -23.03 -1.03
N GLN A 173 -22.40 -22.76 -0.16
CA GLN A 173 -23.82 -22.89 -0.46
C GLN A 173 -24.21 -22.03 -1.67
N ALA A 174 -23.78 -20.78 -1.71
CA ALA A 174 -24.07 -19.88 -2.82
C ALA A 174 -23.43 -20.30 -4.16
N LEU A 175 -22.33 -21.05 -4.12
CA LEU A 175 -21.58 -21.54 -5.28
C LEU A 175 -21.97 -22.96 -5.73
N THR A 176 -22.81 -23.69 -4.98
CA THR A 176 -22.95 -25.16 -5.11
C THR A 176 -23.29 -25.61 -6.54
N ASP A 177 -24.16 -24.88 -7.25
CA ASP A 177 -24.59 -25.23 -8.61
C ASP A 177 -23.63 -24.76 -9.72
N LEU A 178 -22.60 -23.98 -9.37
CA LEU A 178 -21.64 -23.39 -10.31
C LEU A 178 -20.22 -23.95 -10.13
N ILE A 179 -19.81 -24.16 -8.89
CA ILE A 179 -18.47 -24.62 -8.52
C ILE A 179 -18.63 -25.74 -7.49
N PRO A 180 -18.55 -27.02 -7.90
CA PRO A 180 -18.82 -28.15 -7.02
C PRO A 180 -17.90 -28.23 -5.79
N ASN A 181 -16.63 -27.84 -5.94
CA ASN A 181 -15.61 -27.95 -4.89
C ASN A 181 -14.85 -26.62 -4.74
N PRO A 182 -15.46 -25.59 -4.13
CA PRO A 182 -14.81 -24.30 -4.00
C PRO A 182 -13.70 -24.37 -2.93
N LEU A 183 -12.52 -23.85 -3.28
CA LEU A 183 -11.33 -23.82 -2.42
C LEU A 183 -11.60 -23.27 -1.01
N ILE A 184 -12.52 -22.31 -0.90
CA ILE A 184 -12.85 -21.64 0.35
C ILE A 184 -13.30 -22.60 1.45
N ARG A 185 -13.94 -23.72 1.11
CA ARG A 185 -14.37 -24.71 2.11
C ARG A 185 -13.17 -25.28 2.88
N GLN A 186 -12.12 -25.67 2.17
CA GLN A 186 -10.92 -26.22 2.79
C GLN A 186 -10.05 -25.12 3.40
N TRP A 187 -9.79 -24.07 2.62
CA TRP A 187 -8.87 -22.99 3.00
C TRP A 187 -9.31 -22.20 4.24
N TRP A 188 -10.63 -22.00 4.42
CA TRP A 188 -11.11 -21.28 5.61
C TRP A 188 -10.94 -22.10 6.88
N GLU A 189 -11.04 -23.43 6.79
CA GLU A 189 -10.86 -24.32 7.94
C GLU A 189 -9.38 -24.44 8.33
N THR A 190 -8.46 -24.56 7.36
CA THR A 190 -7.01 -24.63 7.65
C THR A 190 -6.48 -23.39 8.37
N THR A 191 -7.19 -22.26 8.27
CA THR A 191 -6.84 -21.00 8.91
C THR A 191 -7.69 -20.67 10.16
N ALA A 192 -8.43 -21.65 10.71
CA ALA A 192 -9.32 -21.45 11.87
C ALA A 192 -8.58 -20.92 13.12
N SER A 193 -7.38 -21.41 13.41
CA SER A 193 -6.57 -20.91 14.54
C SER A 193 -6.17 -19.44 14.37
N LEU A 194 -5.87 -19.02 13.14
CA LEU A 194 -5.57 -17.62 12.80
C LEU A 194 -6.83 -16.76 12.96
N ARG A 195 -7.99 -17.27 12.56
CA ARG A 195 -9.27 -16.58 12.72
C ARG A 195 -9.62 -16.33 14.19
N GLN A 196 -9.40 -17.34 15.05
CA GLN A 196 -9.68 -17.24 16.48
C GLN A 196 -8.80 -16.18 17.17
N ARG A 197 -7.50 -16.15 16.86
CA ARG A 197 -6.56 -15.19 17.46
C ARG A 197 -6.61 -13.77 16.88
N ALA A 198 -7.22 -13.60 15.70
CA ALA A 198 -7.26 -12.31 15.03
C ALA A 198 -8.14 -11.31 15.79
N THR A 199 -7.65 -10.08 15.88
CA THR A 199 -8.38 -8.92 16.42
C THR A 199 -8.96 -8.06 15.31
N HIS A 200 -8.20 -7.83 14.25
CA HIS A 200 -8.59 -7.02 13.09
C HIS A 200 -8.91 -7.90 11.89
N VAL A 201 -9.98 -7.54 11.16
CA VAL A 201 -10.43 -8.33 10.01
C VAL A 201 -9.40 -8.32 8.87
N GLY A 202 -8.73 -7.19 8.65
CA GLY A 202 -7.68 -7.09 7.62
C GLY A 202 -6.49 -8.01 7.94
N THR A 203 -6.04 -8.04 9.19
CA THR A 203 -4.96 -8.94 9.61
C THR A 203 -5.32 -10.39 9.33
N TYR A 204 -6.53 -10.83 9.67
CA TYR A 204 -6.96 -12.20 9.36
C TYR A 204 -6.96 -12.49 7.87
N LEU A 205 -7.60 -11.64 7.06
CA LEU A 205 -7.71 -11.86 5.61
C LEU A 205 -6.33 -11.92 4.93
N ALA A 206 -5.40 -11.05 5.33
CA ALA A 206 -4.03 -11.07 4.81
C ALA A 206 -3.30 -12.36 5.20
N GLN A 207 -3.35 -12.75 6.48
CA GLN A 207 -2.68 -13.96 6.97
C GLN A 207 -3.28 -15.23 6.36
N ALA A 208 -4.61 -15.32 6.25
CA ALA A 208 -5.28 -16.47 5.65
C ALA A 208 -4.89 -16.61 4.17
N ARG A 209 -4.89 -15.51 3.40
CA ARG A 209 -4.42 -15.52 2.01
C ARG A 209 -2.96 -15.95 1.92
N HIS A 210 -2.09 -15.37 2.76
CA HIS A 210 -0.66 -15.65 2.70
C HIS A 210 -0.32 -17.09 3.13
N HIS A 211 -1.14 -17.70 3.99
CA HIS A 211 -1.05 -19.11 4.31
C HIS A 211 -1.29 -19.99 3.07
N LEU A 212 -2.38 -19.74 2.33
CA LEU A 212 -2.68 -20.41 1.06
C LEU A 212 -1.58 -20.19 0.01
N GLU A 213 -1.09 -18.97 -0.14
CA GLU A 213 0.03 -18.68 -1.03
C GLU A 213 1.28 -19.52 -0.68
N GLY A 214 1.50 -19.79 0.61
CA GLY A 214 2.56 -20.68 1.07
C GLY A 214 2.35 -22.14 0.70
N GLU A 215 1.13 -22.66 0.81
CA GLU A 215 0.77 -24.00 0.34
C GLU A 215 0.96 -24.14 -1.17
N LEU A 216 0.76 -23.05 -1.92
CA LEU A 216 1.02 -22.96 -3.36
C LEU A 216 2.51 -22.74 -3.72
N GLY A 217 3.39 -22.69 -2.72
CA GLY A 217 4.84 -22.60 -2.90
C GLY A 217 5.40 -21.18 -3.01
N LEU A 218 4.60 -20.11 -2.85
CA LEU A 218 5.11 -18.74 -2.92
C LEU A 218 5.97 -18.43 -1.72
N ARG A 219 7.14 -17.83 -1.92
CA ARG A 219 8.12 -17.49 -0.87
C ARG A 219 8.21 -15.98 -0.70
N THR A 220 7.24 -15.42 0.00
CA THR A 220 7.15 -13.99 0.29
C THR A 220 7.12 -13.72 1.79
N TRP A 221 7.57 -12.54 2.19
CA TRP A 221 7.30 -11.97 3.52
C TRP A 221 6.17 -10.94 3.41
N GLU A 222 5.40 -10.76 4.48
CA GLU A 222 4.42 -9.69 4.60
C GLU A 222 4.74 -8.75 5.76
N ILE A 223 4.49 -7.47 5.53
CA ILE A 223 4.59 -6.42 6.55
C ILE A 223 3.45 -5.40 6.38
N PRO A 224 2.72 -5.05 7.45
CA PRO A 224 1.73 -3.98 7.41
C PRO A 224 2.36 -2.60 7.19
N LEU A 225 1.71 -1.77 6.38
CA LEU A 225 2.15 -0.41 6.12
C LEU A 225 2.15 0.42 7.42
N SER A 226 1.22 0.16 8.34
CA SER A 226 1.20 0.76 9.67
C SER A 226 2.54 0.61 10.41
N GLN A 227 3.14 -0.58 10.41
CA GLN A 227 4.45 -0.84 11.04
C GLN A 227 5.60 -0.17 10.29
N VAL A 228 5.51 -0.13 8.95
CA VAL A 228 6.50 0.57 8.10
C VAL A 228 6.49 2.07 8.39
N CYS A 229 5.32 2.65 8.64
CA CYS A 229 5.17 4.06 8.99
C CYS A 229 5.78 4.44 10.35
N ASP A 230 6.09 3.47 11.21
CA ASP A 230 6.72 3.74 12.51
C ASP A 230 8.27 3.67 12.44
N THR A 231 8.84 3.50 11.23
CA THR A 231 10.30 3.46 11.00
C THR A 231 10.93 4.85 10.92
N THR A 232 12.24 4.95 11.22
CA THR A 232 13.00 6.20 11.09
C THR A 232 12.90 6.78 9.68
N GLY A 233 13.05 5.98 8.63
CA GLY A 233 12.97 6.46 7.25
C GLY A 233 11.62 7.09 6.92
N PHE A 234 10.51 6.52 7.42
CA PHE A 234 9.20 7.11 7.19
C PHE A 234 9.07 8.47 7.90
N HIS A 235 9.56 8.60 9.14
CA HIS A 235 9.55 9.89 9.83
C HIS A 235 10.36 10.96 9.08
N TYR A 236 11.53 10.61 8.54
CA TYR A 236 12.32 11.54 7.70
C TYR A 236 11.64 11.87 6.38
N PHE A 237 11.03 10.90 5.72
CA PHE A 237 10.25 11.12 4.50
C PHE A 237 9.07 12.07 4.76
N CYS A 238 8.27 11.79 5.78
CA CYS A 238 7.12 12.61 6.16
C CYS A 238 7.56 14.02 6.57
N ALA A 239 8.60 14.15 7.40
CA ALA A 239 9.16 15.44 7.79
C ALA A 239 9.64 16.26 6.60
N THR A 240 10.30 15.64 5.61
CA THR A 240 10.75 16.32 4.39
C THR A 240 9.59 16.89 3.58
N MET A 241 8.48 16.15 3.51
CA MET A 241 7.26 16.62 2.83
C MET A 241 6.56 17.74 3.60
N LEU A 242 6.54 17.67 4.92
CA LEU A 242 5.91 18.66 5.80
C LEU A 242 6.69 19.97 5.88
N GLU A 243 8.03 19.89 5.89
CA GLU A 243 8.90 21.07 5.98
C GLU A 243 8.70 22.03 4.80
N ASP A 244 8.41 21.48 3.62
CA ASP A 244 8.17 22.24 2.39
C ASP A 244 6.80 21.92 1.77
N ALA A 245 5.77 21.94 2.62
CA ALA A 245 4.39 21.60 2.26
C ALA A 245 3.87 22.45 1.08
N ALA A 246 4.22 23.74 1.03
CA ALA A 246 3.77 24.64 -0.03
C ALA A 246 4.38 24.28 -1.40
N ARG A 247 5.70 23.98 -1.46
CA ARG A 247 6.33 23.53 -2.71
C ARG A 247 5.82 22.16 -3.12
N LEU A 248 5.65 21.25 -2.16
CA LEU A 248 5.08 19.93 -2.40
C LEU A 248 3.70 20.06 -3.05
N GLN A 249 2.81 20.86 -2.46
CA GLN A 249 1.46 21.06 -2.96
C GLN A 249 1.46 21.62 -4.39
N THR A 250 2.28 22.63 -4.66
CA THR A 250 2.45 23.23 -5.98
C THR A 250 2.88 22.18 -7.02
N ILE A 251 3.92 21.40 -6.71
CA ILE A 251 4.44 20.36 -7.60
C ILE A 251 3.43 19.23 -7.79
N TYR A 252 2.75 18.82 -6.73
CA TYR A 252 1.74 17.76 -6.74
C TYR A 252 0.58 18.13 -7.67
N ASN A 253 -0.04 19.29 -7.45
CA ASN A 253 -1.19 19.76 -8.23
C ASN A 253 -0.79 20.02 -9.69
N ALA A 254 0.40 20.60 -9.94
CA ALA A 254 0.90 20.80 -11.30
C ALA A 254 1.13 19.47 -12.05
N SER A 255 1.64 18.43 -11.36
CA SER A 255 1.82 17.10 -11.94
C SER A 255 0.49 16.42 -12.26
N LEU A 256 -0.53 16.58 -11.40
CA LEU A 256 -1.88 16.10 -11.68
C LEU A 256 -2.51 16.83 -12.87
N ALA A 257 -2.36 18.15 -12.95
CA ALA A 257 -2.85 18.93 -14.08
C ALA A 257 -2.23 18.46 -15.41
N THR A 258 -0.91 18.22 -15.45
CA THR A 258 -0.24 17.64 -16.61
C THR A 258 -0.81 16.26 -16.95
N TYR A 259 -0.91 15.36 -15.98
CA TYR A 259 -1.44 14.00 -16.20
C TYR A 259 -2.86 14.02 -16.75
N ARG A 260 -3.76 14.83 -16.17
CA ARG A 260 -5.16 14.93 -16.58
C ARG A 260 -5.28 15.48 -18.00
N ALA A 261 -4.49 16.49 -18.35
CA ALA A 261 -4.44 17.05 -19.70
C ALA A 261 -4.00 16.01 -20.73
N VAL A 262 -2.90 15.30 -20.49
CA VAL A 262 -2.37 14.28 -21.42
C VAL A 262 -3.34 13.10 -21.57
N ASN A 263 -3.91 12.62 -20.47
CA ASN A 263 -4.81 11.46 -20.48
C ASN A 263 -6.28 11.82 -20.74
N ARG A 264 -6.58 13.10 -21.03
CA ARG A 264 -7.94 13.62 -21.28
C ARG A 264 -8.92 13.28 -20.15
N VAL A 265 -8.45 13.28 -18.90
CA VAL A 265 -9.25 13.02 -17.70
C VAL A 265 -9.97 14.31 -17.32
N ARG A 266 -11.30 14.30 -17.35
CA ARG A 266 -12.14 15.45 -16.98
C ARG A 266 -12.47 15.53 -15.50
N SER A 267 -12.49 14.38 -14.81
CA SER A 267 -12.86 14.34 -13.39
C SER A 267 -11.72 14.87 -12.53
N PRO A 268 -11.96 15.84 -11.63
CA PRO A 268 -10.95 16.32 -10.70
C PRO A 268 -10.59 15.27 -9.63
N LEU A 269 -11.41 14.22 -9.48
CA LEU A 269 -11.15 13.13 -8.53
C LEU A 269 -10.22 12.04 -9.07
N HIS A 270 -9.94 12.06 -10.39
CA HIS A 270 -9.06 11.08 -11.03
C HIS A 270 -7.72 11.70 -11.46
N PRO A 271 -6.59 10.99 -11.26
CA PRO A 271 -6.46 9.72 -10.56
C PRO A 271 -6.65 9.86 -9.03
N VAL A 272 -6.41 11.06 -8.50
CA VAL A 272 -6.62 11.50 -7.12
C VAL A 272 -6.99 13.00 -7.13
N PRO A 273 -7.64 13.53 -6.08
CA PRO A 273 -7.98 14.95 -5.99
C PRO A 273 -6.74 15.84 -5.80
N ASP A 274 -6.90 17.12 -6.15
CA ASP A 274 -5.92 18.15 -5.83
C ASP A 274 -5.86 18.38 -4.32
N LEU A 275 -4.70 18.82 -3.85
CA LEU A 275 -4.47 19.29 -2.49
C LEU A 275 -4.93 20.75 -2.37
N VAL A 276 -5.56 21.10 -1.25
CA VAL A 276 -6.21 22.41 -1.04
C VAL A 276 -5.44 23.27 -0.02
N THR A 277 -5.47 24.59 -0.21
CA THR A 277 -5.07 25.59 0.79
C THR A 277 -6.30 26.12 1.50
N GLU A 278 -6.29 26.10 2.83
CA GLU A 278 -7.37 26.62 3.68
C GLU A 278 -6.79 27.70 4.61
N GLY A 279 -6.90 28.97 4.21
CA GLY A 279 -6.23 30.07 4.91
C GLY A 279 -4.71 29.89 4.91
N GLU A 280 -4.10 29.74 6.09
CA GLU A 280 -2.66 29.48 6.24
C GLU A 280 -2.28 27.99 6.23
N TRP A 281 -3.27 27.10 6.09
CA TRP A 281 -3.09 25.66 6.20
C TRP A 281 -2.93 25.02 4.82
N GLN A 282 -1.84 24.25 4.66
CA GLN A 282 -1.58 23.52 3.44
C GLN A 282 -1.92 22.05 3.59
N GLU A 283 -2.87 21.56 2.79
CA GLU A 283 -3.12 20.13 2.69
C GLU A 283 -1.87 19.44 2.16
N VAL A 284 -1.43 18.40 2.86
CA VAL A 284 -0.34 17.51 2.46
C VAL A 284 -0.92 16.13 2.14
N PRO A 285 -0.26 15.32 1.28
CA PRO A 285 -0.77 14.04 0.81
C PRO A 285 -0.63 12.91 1.83
N PHE A 286 -1.00 13.19 3.08
CA PHE A 286 -1.07 12.29 4.21
C PHE A 286 -2.48 12.30 4.83
N TRP A 287 -2.74 11.28 5.60
CA TRP A 287 -3.88 11.13 6.49
C TRP A 287 -3.43 11.35 7.94
N ILE A 288 -4.34 11.79 8.79
CA ILE A 288 -4.16 11.89 10.24
C ILE A 288 -5.42 11.41 10.96
N TRP A 289 -5.24 10.73 12.09
CA TRP A 289 -6.28 10.40 13.07
C TRP A 289 -5.64 10.04 14.42
N SER A 290 -6.44 9.74 15.44
CA SER A 290 -5.96 9.24 16.74
C SER A 290 -6.54 7.87 17.06
N GLU A 291 -5.90 7.13 17.96
CA GLU A 291 -6.42 5.84 18.45
C GLU A 291 -7.79 5.98 19.14
N GLN A 292 -8.07 7.15 19.73
CA GLN A 292 -9.36 7.45 20.38
C GLN A 292 -10.46 7.81 19.36
N ASN A 293 -10.08 8.39 18.21
CA ASN A 293 -10.98 8.68 17.11
C ASN A 293 -10.34 8.21 15.79
N PRO A 294 -10.54 6.93 15.41
CA PRO A 294 -9.88 6.32 14.24
C PRO A 294 -10.46 6.78 12.89
N GLN A 295 -11.09 7.95 12.84
CA GLN A 295 -11.60 8.51 11.61
C GLN A 295 -10.47 9.12 10.78
N ARG A 296 -10.13 8.45 9.68
CA ARG A 296 -9.11 8.90 8.73
C ARG A 296 -9.46 10.26 8.10
N ARG A 297 -8.67 11.30 8.37
CA ARG A 297 -8.88 12.66 7.86
C ARG A 297 -7.67 13.20 7.13
N ARG A 298 -7.88 14.21 6.28
CA ARG A 298 -6.83 14.88 5.50
C ARG A 298 -5.90 15.62 6.45
N LEU A 299 -4.59 15.47 6.27
CA LEU A 299 -3.60 16.21 7.04
C LEU A 299 -3.31 17.57 6.40
N TYR A 300 -3.33 18.61 7.23
CA TYR A 300 -2.90 19.95 6.89
C TYR A 300 -1.70 20.35 7.76
N ALA A 301 -0.80 21.14 7.18
CA ALA A 301 0.41 21.62 7.83
C ALA A 301 0.54 23.13 7.71
N ARG A 302 1.07 23.76 8.76
CA ARG A 302 1.47 25.17 8.77
C ARG A 302 2.80 25.33 9.49
N ARG A 303 3.81 25.83 8.77
CA ARG A 303 5.14 26.10 9.31
C ARG A 303 5.22 27.53 9.84
N THR A 304 5.68 27.67 11.07
CA THR A 304 6.06 28.95 11.68
C THR A 304 7.57 28.97 11.94
N ARG A 305 8.11 30.10 12.40
CA ARG A 305 9.54 30.21 12.75
C ARG A 305 9.98 29.25 13.86
N THR A 306 9.08 28.82 14.74
CA THR A 306 9.44 28.07 15.96
C THR A 306 8.76 26.70 16.06
N ALA A 307 7.78 26.42 15.20
CA ALA A 307 7.01 25.19 15.25
C ALA A 307 6.45 24.79 13.88
N LEU A 308 6.16 23.50 13.75
CA LEU A 308 5.32 22.95 12.71
C LEU A 308 3.97 22.58 13.34
N HIS A 309 2.89 23.12 12.81
CA HIS A 309 1.54 22.79 13.26
C HIS A 309 0.91 21.80 12.29
N LEU A 310 0.21 20.80 12.82
CA LEU A 310 -0.50 19.76 12.07
C LEU A 310 -1.96 19.74 12.50
N THR A 311 -2.89 19.60 11.57
CA THR A 311 -4.32 19.56 11.88
C THR A 311 -5.12 18.74 10.87
N ASP A 312 -6.30 18.27 11.29
CA ASP A 312 -7.35 17.75 10.42
C ASP A 312 -8.42 18.81 10.05
N LEU A 313 -8.19 20.07 10.43
CA LEU A 313 -9.12 21.21 10.39
C LEU A 313 -10.42 21.02 11.19
N GLN A 314 -10.41 20.12 12.16
CA GLN A 314 -11.57 19.83 12.98
C GLN A 314 -11.21 19.60 14.44
N GLN A 315 -10.85 18.36 14.83
CA GLN A 315 -10.67 17.97 16.22
C GLN A 315 -9.20 17.82 16.62
N THR A 316 -8.32 17.67 15.64
CA THR A 316 -6.89 17.46 15.86
C THR A 316 -6.15 18.75 15.57
N GLU A 317 -5.41 19.28 16.56
CA GLU A 317 -4.38 20.29 16.34
C GLU A 317 -3.15 19.93 17.17
N LEU A 318 -2.04 19.65 16.49
CA LEU A 318 -0.78 19.27 17.08
C LEU A 318 0.25 20.36 16.82
N ARG A 319 1.02 20.71 17.84
CA ARG A 319 2.16 21.62 17.74
C ARG A 319 3.44 20.83 17.95
N LEU A 320 4.24 20.71 16.90
CA LEU A 320 5.55 20.08 16.94
C LEU A 320 6.59 21.18 17.17
N PRO A 321 7.26 21.22 18.33
CA PRO A 321 8.39 22.11 18.54
C PRO A 321 9.49 21.76 17.54
N ALA A 322 9.78 22.66 16.61
CA ALA A 322 10.71 22.41 15.52
C ALA A 322 11.51 23.69 15.28
N VAL A 323 12.44 23.96 16.18
CA VAL A 323 13.34 25.12 16.07
C VAL A 323 14.27 24.94 14.87
N SER A 324 14.64 23.69 14.57
CA SER A 324 15.29 23.30 13.32
C SER A 324 14.50 22.19 12.60
N SER A 325 14.69 22.08 11.29
CA SER A 325 14.03 21.07 10.44
C SER A 325 14.45 19.64 10.80
N GLU A 326 15.66 19.46 11.34
CA GLU A 326 16.21 18.16 11.76
C GLU A 326 15.50 17.56 12.99
N GLN A 327 14.76 18.38 13.75
CA GLN A 327 14.00 17.93 14.93
C GLN A 327 12.62 17.35 14.57
N ILE A 328 12.11 17.64 13.36
CA ILE A 328 10.76 17.23 12.93
C ILE A 328 10.58 15.70 12.94
N PRO A 329 11.53 14.87 12.45
CA PRO A 329 11.38 13.41 12.51
C PRO A 329 11.21 12.87 13.93
N THR A 330 11.92 13.43 14.91
CA THR A 330 11.77 13.06 16.32
C THR A 330 10.41 13.49 16.86
N ALA A 331 9.98 14.72 16.57
CA ALA A 331 8.66 15.20 16.98
C ALA A 331 7.51 14.38 16.37
N LEU A 332 7.66 13.86 15.15
CA LEU A 332 6.69 12.94 14.53
C LEU A 332 6.60 11.60 15.27
N ARG A 333 7.73 11.09 15.80
CA ARG A 333 7.74 9.92 16.67
C ARG A 333 6.99 10.20 17.98
N ASP A 334 7.23 11.36 18.59
CA ASP A 334 6.52 11.75 19.82
C ASP A 334 5.00 11.88 19.58
N VAL A 335 4.60 12.37 18.41
CA VAL A 335 3.18 12.39 17.99
C VAL A 335 2.62 10.97 17.88
N ARG A 336 3.40 10.01 17.34
CA ARG A 336 3.01 8.61 17.28
C ARG A 336 2.83 7.99 18.67
N ASP A 337 3.74 8.28 19.59
CA ASP A 337 3.72 7.80 20.98
C ASP A 337 2.53 8.38 21.78
N GLN A 338 2.02 9.54 21.38
CA GLN A 338 0.79 10.14 21.91
C GLN A 338 -0.50 9.52 21.33
N GLY A 339 -0.39 8.48 20.50
CA GLY A 339 -1.54 7.77 19.92
C GLY A 339 -2.11 8.41 18.65
N TYR A 340 -1.42 9.36 18.03
CA TYR A 340 -1.79 9.88 16.71
C TYR A 340 -1.12 9.09 15.59
N LYS A 341 -1.82 8.90 14.48
CA LYS A 341 -1.32 8.14 13.34
C LYS A 341 -1.29 9.04 12.11
N ILE A 342 -0.10 9.22 11.55
CA ILE A 342 0.09 9.87 10.25
C ILE A 342 0.43 8.79 9.23
N ARG A 343 -0.37 8.69 8.17
CA ARG A 343 -0.20 7.66 7.12
C ARG A 343 -0.17 8.26 5.73
N PRO A 344 0.59 7.69 4.80
CA PRO A 344 0.68 8.22 3.44
C PRO A 344 -0.61 7.96 2.65
N ARG A 345 -0.95 8.87 1.73
CA ARG A 345 -1.90 8.59 0.65
C ARG A 345 -1.22 7.81 -0.46
N ALA A 346 -2.02 7.26 -1.39
CA ALA A 346 -1.55 6.35 -2.46
C ALA A 346 -0.23 6.78 -3.13
N LEU A 347 -0.10 8.03 -3.60
CA LEU A 347 1.13 8.49 -4.27
C LEU A 347 2.33 8.55 -3.32
N MET A 348 2.13 8.92 -2.06
CA MET A 348 3.19 8.96 -1.06
C MET A 348 3.60 7.56 -0.61
N THR A 349 2.65 6.62 -0.55
CA THR A 349 2.93 5.23 -0.21
C THR A 349 3.91 4.62 -1.20
N THR A 350 3.64 4.80 -2.50
CA THR A 350 4.47 4.24 -3.57
C THR A 350 5.78 4.99 -3.73
N MET A 351 5.76 6.33 -3.60
CA MET A 351 6.98 7.15 -3.55
C MET A 351 7.91 6.69 -2.43
N PHE A 352 7.38 6.51 -1.22
CA PHE A 352 8.16 6.03 -0.08
C PHE A 352 8.70 4.63 -0.32
N ALA A 353 7.87 3.70 -0.79
CA ALA A 353 8.30 2.33 -1.07
C ALA A 353 9.44 2.28 -2.09
N ARG A 354 9.33 3.06 -3.18
CA ARG A 354 10.31 3.10 -4.28
C ARG A 354 11.58 3.85 -3.92
N LEU A 355 11.51 4.89 -3.08
CA LEU A 355 12.68 5.65 -2.66
C LEU A 355 13.41 5.02 -1.47
N PHE A 356 12.72 4.35 -0.55
CA PHE A 356 13.33 3.86 0.69
C PHE A 356 13.45 2.35 0.77
N LEU A 357 12.45 1.61 0.27
CA LEU A 357 12.25 0.24 0.72
C LEU A 357 12.74 -0.81 -0.27
N CYS A 358 12.63 -0.54 -1.57
CA CYS A 358 12.84 -1.58 -2.58
C CYS A 358 13.57 -1.07 -3.84
N GLU A 359 14.18 -2.01 -4.54
CA GLU A 359 14.79 -1.79 -5.84
C GLU A 359 13.74 -1.66 -6.95
N THR A 360 12.63 -2.40 -6.83
CA THR A 360 11.51 -2.29 -7.74
C THR A 360 10.20 -2.62 -7.04
N PHE A 361 9.17 -1.87 -7.41
CA PHE A 361 7.82 -2.06 -6.90
C PHE A 361 6.90 -2.63 -7.99
N ILE A 362 6.08 -3.61 -7.61
CA ILE A 362 5.14 -4.30 -8.49
C ILE A 362 3.72 -3.76 -8.26
N HIS A 363 3.22 -3.04 -9.25
CA HIS A 363 1.88 -2.50 -9.30
C HIS A 363 0.90 -3.40 -10.06
N GLY A 364 -0.38 -3.26 -9.72
CA GLY A 364 -1.46 -3.60 -10.65
C GLY A 364 -1.73 -2.42 -11.59
N ILE A 365 -2.68 -2.56 -12.51
CA ILE A 365 -3.04 -1.49 -13.47
C ILE A 365 -3.40 -0.18 -12.78
N GLY A 366 -4.20 -0.24 -11.70
CA GLY A 366 -4.57 0.95 -10.93
C GLY A 366 -3.33 1.69 -10.42
N GLY A 367 -2.42 0.92 -9.80
CA GLY A 367 -1.10 1.37 -9.35
C GLY A 367 -0.30 2.10 -10.42
N GLY A 368 -0.03 1.41 -11.52
CA GLY A 368 0.79 1.96 -12.60
C GLY A 368 0.23 3.22 -13.26
N LYS A 369 -1.10 3.43 -13.23
CA LYS A 369 -1.71 4.66 -13.76
C LYS A 369 -1.33 5.87 -12.92
N TYR A 370 -1.52 5.80 -11.61
CA TYR A 370 -1.23 6.95 -10.74
C TYR A 370 0.26 7.10 -10.43
N ASP A 371 1.05 6.02 -10.53
CA ASP A 371 2.50 6.12 -10.34
C ASP A 371 3.22 6.89 -11.44
N GLN A 372 2.62 7.09 -12.61
CA GLN A 372 3.11 8.07 -13.58
C GLN A 372 3.05 9.52 -13.06
N VAL A 373 2.08 9.83 -12.18
CA VAL A 373 2.05 11.10 -11.45
C VAL A 373 3.13 11.11 -10.38
N THR A 374 3.29 10.00 -9.66
CA THR A 374 4.37 9.83 -8.66
C THR A 374 5.75 10.09 -9.28
N ASP A 375 6.00 9.57 -10.49
CA ASP A 375 7.25 9.81 -11.25
C ASP A 375 7.49 11.30 -11.50
N ALA A 376 6.44 12.01 -11.96
CA ALA A 376 6.48 13.45 -12.18
C ALA A 376 6.81 14.21 -10.88
N ILE A 377 6.21 13.80 -9.76
CA ILE A 377 6.45 14.43 -8.46
C ILE A 377 7.88 14.15 -8.00
N ILE A 378 8.38 12.90 -8.09
CA ILE A 378 9.76 12.55 -7.72
C ILE A 378 10.74 13.40 -8.53
N GLN A 379 10.58 13.45 -9.85
CA GLN A 379 11.47 14.20 -10.73
C GLN A 379 11.45 15.70 -10.44
N ARG A 380 10.27 16.28 -10.18
CA ARG A 380 10.14 17.72 -9.94
C ARG A 380 10.53 18.12 -8.52
N PHE A 381 10.24 17.30 -7.52
CA PHE A 381 10.46 17.60 -6.11
C PHE A 381 11.90 17.28 -5.67
N PHE A 382 12.41 16.10 -6.03
CA PHE A 382 13.75 15.63 -5.65
C PHE A 382 14.82 15.81 -6.73
N LYS A 383 14.42 16.18 -7.95
CA LYS A 383 15.35 16.42 -9.09
C LYS A 383 16.18 15.18 -9.49
N ILE A 384 15.61 13.99 -9.29
CA ILE A 384 16.22 12.71 -9.69
C ILE A 384 15.38 12.00 -10.74
N ALA A 385 15.97 11.01 -11.41
CA ALA A 385 15.19 10.04 -12.16
C ALA A 385 14.35 9.17 -11.18
N PRO A 386 13.06 8.95 -11.45
CA PRO A 386 12.23 8.12 -10.58
C PRO A 386 12.68 6.65 -10.61
N PRO A 387 12.77 5.95 -9.45
CA PRO A 387 13.13 4.52 -9.42
C PRO A 387 12.11 3.67 -10.17
N PRO A 388 12.49 2.67 -10.97
CA PRO A 388 11.53 1.97 -11.84
C PRO A 388 10.46 1.20 -11.07
N PHE A 389 9.35 0.90 -11.75
CA PHE A 389 8.30 0.00 -11.27
C PHE A 389 7.78 -0.90 -12.39
N THR A 390 7.17 -2.02 -12.02
CA THR A 390 6.55 -2.97 -12.95
C THR A 390 5.04 -2.98 -12.76
N VAL A 391 4.28 -3.08 -13.84
CA VAL A 391 2.83 -3.29 -13.83
C VAL A 391 2.53 -4.71 -14.25
N VAL A 392 1.86 -5.46 -13.38
CA VAL A 392 1.44 -6.82 -13.66
C VAL A 392 -0.03 -7.05 -13.38
N THR A 393 -0.70 -7.80 -14.24
CA THR A 393 -2.06 -8.29 -14.01
C THR A 393 -2.35 -9.51 -14.90
N THR A 394 -3.42 -10.22 -14.61
CA THR A 394 -3.92 -11.34 -15.42
C THR A 394 -5.43 -11.34 -15.46
N THR A 395 -5.99 -11.94 -16.50
CA THR A 395 -7.43 -12.19 -16.64
C THR A 395 -7.69 -13.68 -16.53
N TRP A 396 -8.55 -14.04 -15.57
CA TRP A 396 -9.08 -15.39 -15.38
C TRP A 396 -10.60 -15.30 -15.38
N LEU A 397 -11.21 -15.93 -16.36
CA LEU A 397 -12.67 -16.01 -16.50
C LEU A 397 -13.18 -17.28 -15.82
N LEU A 398 -14.31 -17.17 -15.12
CA LEU A 398 -15.04 -18.26 -14.48
C LEU A 398 -15.93 -19.01 -15.48
#